data_AF-A0AB37SZQ0-F1
#
_entry.id   AF-A0AB37SZQ0-F1
#
_cell.length_a   1.000
_cell.length_b   1.000
_cell.length_c   1.000
_cell.angle_alpha   90.00
_cell.angle_beta   90.00
_cell.angle_gamma   90.00
#
_symmetry.space_group_name_H-M   'P 1'
#
loop_
_entity.id
_entity.type
_entity.pdbx_description
1 polymer ?
#
loop_
_entity_poly.entity_id
_entity_poly.type
_entity_poly.pdbx_seq_one_letter_code
_entity_poly.pdbx_strand_id
1 'polypeptide(L)'
;MPYVLGIDIASTRTTAATCVNTGDGWGVPEPSWLGARGPAAASAVFLDDDGYLLTGDAAVEAGRSAPARLLTGFHERVGDDVPVIVGGERFPAESLSAVLVDAAVDQAAERFGEQPQHIVLTHPVDWGSFRRELLRRALAEAGFPRAALVAAPIAALHAYLAPQGDVTAGVCEFGPDGAVVTIAAAGVNGWQPVKTVEGVEPGEAVGKVFELAHGAGIPPQALAGIVLCGDAPPVPGRTPCPLFASSDPVLTVATGAANIAARRDLPQPGGPASNAVATVETTLLPRVDVPEELTERPERPPVDITPFPLPERTGAAKLLSRRKPLVAGAAVVVLAATTLLLTLTTREATADKGPEAPPTTSSSCAPVTPGVTSSPEGRC
;
A
#
# COMPACT_ATOMS: atom_id res chain seq x y z
N MET A 1 -21.41 -8.72 -16.27
CA MET A 1 -22.10 -9.14 -15.03
C MET A 1 -22.02 -7.97 -14.07
N PRO A 2 -23.15 -7.48 -13.54
CA PRO A 2 -23.12 -6.30 -12.68
C PRO A 2 -22.27 -6.55 -11.44
N TYR A 3 -21.36 -5.62 -11.18
CA TYR A 3 -20.43 -5.67 -10.05
C TYR A 3 -20.36 -4.31 -9.34
N VAL A 4 -19.89 -4.32 -8.09
CA VAL A 4 -19.53 -3.12 -7.33
C VAL A 4 -18.06 -3.16 -6.95
N LEU A 5 -17.48 -2.01 -6.65
CA LEU A 5 -16.06 -1.84 -6.36
C LEU A 5 -15.85 -1.11 -5.03
N GLY A 6 -15.09 -1.72 -4.13
CA GLY A 6 -14.50 -1.09 -2.95
C GLY A 6 -13.04 -0.77 -3.21
N ILE A 7 -12.59 0.44 -2.92
CA ILE A 7 -11.21 0.89 -3.11
C ILE A 7 -10.68 1.45 -1.79
N ASP A 8 -9.45 1.08 -1.46
CA ASP A 8 -8.69 1.65 -0.36
C ASP A 8 -7.38 2.24 -0.86
N ILE A 9 -7.14 3.51 -0.54
CA ILE A 9 -5.88 4.22 -0.82
C ILE A 9 -5.20 4.48 0.52
N ALA A 10 -4.33 3.56 0.93
CA ALA A 10 -3.46 3.77 2.07
C ALA A 10 -2.25 4.64 1.67
N SER A 11 -1.41 4.99 2.64
CA SER A 11 -0.24 5.85 2.42
C SER A 11 0.78 5.23 1.43
N THR A 12 0.89 3.90 1.43
CA THR A 12 1.87 3.16 0.61
C THR A 12 1.24 2.20 -0.39
N ARG A 13 -0.01 1.79 -0.19
CA ARG A 13 -0.67 0.72 -0.95
C ARG A 13 -2.10 1.10 -1.34
N THR A 14 -2.44 0.83 -2.59
CA THR A 14 -3.81 0.89 -3.08
C THR A 14 -4.31 -0.53 -3.27
N THR A 15 -5.48 -0.82 -2.71
CA THR A 15 -6.16 -2.11 -2.84
C THR A 15 -7.58 -1.92 -3.32
N ALA A 16 -8.13 -2.95 -3.96
CA ALA A 16 -9.53 -2.96 -4.35
C ALA A 16 -10.12 -4.36 -4.21
N ALA A 17 -11.45 -4.41 -4.04
CA ALA A 17 -12.22 -5.64 -4.05
C ALA A 17 -13.56 -5.42 -4.76
N THR A 18 -14.08 -6.48 -5.37
CA THR A 18 -15.34 -6.46 -6.09
C THR A 18 -16.33 -7.47 -5.55
N CYS A 19 -17.60 -7.11 -5.50
CA CYS A 19 -18.70 -8.07 -5.35
C CYS A 19 -19.44 -8.18 -6.68
N VAL A 20 -19.70 -9.39 -7.14
CA VAL A 20 -20.48 -9.64 -8.36
C VAL A 20 -21.90 -10.01 -7.97
N ASN A 21 -22.90 -9.47 -8.67
CA ASN A 21 -24.28 -9.86 -8.47
C ASN A 21 -24.60 -11.11 -9.32
N THR A 22 -24.97 -12.20 -8.66
CA THR A 22 -25.22 -13.51 -9.28
C THR A 22 -26.71 -13.77 -9.56
N GLY A 23 -27.58 -12.77 -9.36
CA GLY A 23 -29.04 -12.90 -9.47
C GLY A 23 -29.73 -13.27 -8.14
N ASP A 24 -29.07 -14.05 -7.29
CA ASP A 24 -29.53 -14.37 -5.93
C ASP A 24 -29.09 -13.33 -4.87
N GLY A 25 -28.36 -12.30 -5.33
CA GLY A 25 -27.79 -11.25 -4.50
C GLY A 25 -26.33 -10.96 -4.88
N TRP A 26 -25.70 -10.11 -4.08
CA TRP A 26 -24.28 -9.83 -4.19
C TRP A 26 -23.46 -10.96 -3.57
N GLY A 27 -22.49 -11.46 -4.32
CA GLY A 27 -21.53 -12.45 -3.85
C GLY A 27 -20.57 -11.90 -2.79
N VAL A 28 -19.72 -12.78 -2.27
CA VAL A 28 -18.64 -12.39 -1.35
C VAL A 28 -17.64 -11.47 -2.07
N PRO A 29 -16.99 -10.52 -1.37
CA PRO A 29 -15.96 -9.71 -1.97
C PRO A 29 -14.77 -10.55 -2.44
N GLU A 30 -14.30 -10.28 -3.65
CA GLU A 30 -13.08 -10.84 -4.22
C GLU A 30 -12.06 -9.72 -4.43
N PRO A 31 -10.80 -9.88 -3.98
CA PRO A 31 -9.75 -8.90 -4.26
C PRO A 31 -9.50 -8.70 -5.76
N SER A 32 -9.30 -7.45 -6.16
CA SER A 32 -8.86 -7.06 -7.49
C SER A 32 -7.34 -7.08 -7.58
N TRP A 33 -6.80 -7.58 -8.70
CA TRP A 33 -5.36 -7.78 -8.88
C TRP A 33 -4.63 -6.50 -9.33
N LEU A 34 -4.57 -5.47 -8.47
CA LEU A 34 -4.04 -4.16 -8.87
C LEU A 34 -2.51 -4.13 -9.10
N GLY A 35 -1.77 -4.93 -8.34
CA GLY A 35 -0.31 -4.96 -8.41
C GLY A 35 0.21 -6.01 -9.38
N ALA A 36 1.47 -5.86 -9.80
CA ALA A 36 2.12 -6.79 -10.72
C ALA A 36 2.34 -8.19 -10.09
N ARG A 37 2.39 -8.27 -8.76
CA ARG A 37 2.69 -9.49 -8.00
C ARG A 37 1.61 -9.88 -6.99
N GLY A 38 0.49 -9.17 -6.98
CA GLY A 38 -0.58 -9.41 -6.03
C GLY A 38 -1.68 -8.36 -6.05
N PRO A 39 -2.67 -8.47 -5.15
CA PRO A 39 -3.85 -7.61 -5.14
C PRO A 39 -3.62 -6.16 -4.66
N ALA A 40 -2.44 -5.85 -4.15
CA ALA A 40 -2.07 -4.50 -3.71
C ALA A 40 -1.05 -3.87 -4.68
N ALA A 41 -1.38 -2.69 -5.21
CA ALA A 41 -0.47 -1.84 -5.97
C ALA A 41 0.19 -0.80 -5.06
N ALA A 42 1.31 -0.22 -5.47
CA ALA A 42 1.85 0.96 -4.79
C ALA A 42 0.91 2.18 -4.91
N SER A 43 0.73 2.96 -3.84
CA SER A 43 0.06 4.27 -3.90
C SER A 43 1.02 5.33 -4.44
N ALA A 44 1.28 5.22 -5.74
CA ALA A 44 2.28 6.01 -6.43
C ALA A 44 1.78 6.47 -7.79
N VAL A 45 2.21 7.67 -8.17
CA VAL A 45 1.98 8.25 -9.50
C VAL A 45 3.33 8.73 -10.03
N PHE A 46 3.60 8.55 -11.32
CA PHE A 46 4.83 9.01 -11.97
C PHE A 46 4.48 9.82 -13.21
N LEU A 47 5.04 11.03 -13.33
CA LEU A 47 4.88 11.87 -14.52
C LEU A 47 5.94 11.49 -15.56
N ASP A 48 5.54 10.96 -16.72
CA ASP A 48 6.46 10.60 -17.81
C ASP A 48 6.86 11.79 -18.70
N ASP A 49 7.74 11.54 -19.68
CA ASP A 49 8.35 12.59 -20.53
C ASP A 49 7.35 13.22 -21.51
N ASP A 50 6.29 12.49 -21.81
CA ASP A 50 5.22 12.92 -22.71
C ASP A 50 4.09 13.64 -21.94
N GLY A 51 4.17 13.69 -20.61
CA GLY A 51 3.22 14.35 -19.72
C GLY A 51 2.10 13.44 -19.21
N TYR A 52 2.20 12.12 -19.41
CA TYR A 52 1.24 11.15 -18.90
C TYR A 52 1.59 10.70 -17.49
N LEU A 53 0.56 10.23 -16.78
CA LEU A 53 0.69 9.73 -15.42
C LEU A 53 0.65 8.19 -15.43
N LEU A 54 1.76 7.57 -15.04
CA LEU A 54 1.80 6.15 -14.69
C LEU A 54 1.33 6.00 -13.24
N THR A 55 0.69 4.89 -12.91
CA THR A 55 0.20 4.59 -11.55
C THR A 55 0.78 3.28 -11.02
N GLY A 56 0.62 3.02 -9.73
CA GLY A 56 0.88 1.71 -9.16
C GLY A 56 2.33 1.28 -9.20
N ASP A 57 2.54 -0.02 -9.40
CA ASP A 57 3.88 -0.61 -9.47
C ASP A 57 4.70 -0.10 -10.68
N ALA A 58 4.03 0.25 -11.79
CA ALA A 58 4.66 0.81 -12.97
C ALA A 58 5.26 2.21 -12.67
N ALA A 59 4.54 3.04 -11.90
CA ALA A 59 5.06 4.32 -11.43
C ALA A 59 6.34 4.14 -10.60
N VAL A 60 6.34 3.17 -9.68
CA VAL A 60 7.51 2.86 -8.84
C VAL A 60 8.69 2.39 -9.68
N GLU A 61 8.45 1.54 -10.68
CA GLU A 61 9.52 1.05 -11.57
C GLU A 61 10.16 2.20 -12.36
N ALA A 62 9.36 3.05 -12.99
CA ALA A 62 9.84 4.24 -13.69
C ALA A 62 10.55 5.22 -12.76
N GLY A 63 10.06 5.38 -11.53
CA GLY A 63 10.64 6.22 -10.50
C GLY A 63 12.06 5.82 -10.07
N ARG A 64 12.51 4.58 -10.31
CA ARG A 64 13.88 4.16 -9.98
C ARG A 64 14.94 4.88 -10.80
N SER A 65 14.65 5.17 -12.07
CA SER A 65 15.57 5.90 -12.94
C SER A 65 15.39 7.42 -12.85
N ALA A 66 14.19 7.89 -12.50
CA ALA A 66 13.89 9.31 -12.34
C ALA A 66 13.09 9.63 -11.05
N PRO A 67 13.72 9.56 -9.85
CA PRO A 67 13.03 9.70 -8.57
C PRO A 67 12.32 11.05 -8.37
N ALA A 68 12.83 12.13 -8.99
CA ALA A 68 12.24 13.46 -8.90
C ALA A 68 10.84 13.58 -9.55
N ARG A 69 10.41 12.54 -10.27
CA ARG A 69 9.13 12.47 -10.99
C ARG A 69 8.12 11.52 -10.35
N LEU A 70 8.55 10.80 -9.33
CA LEU A 70 7.72 9.88 -8.56
C LEU A 70 7.01 10.65 -7.44
N LEU A 71 5.69 10.53 -7.41
CA LEU A 71 4.80 11.10 -6.41
C LEU A 71 4.28 9.98 -5.51
N THR A 72 4.50 10.10 -4.21
CA THR A 72 3.98 9.21 -3.16
C THR A 72 3.49 10.04 -1.98
N GLY A 73 2.71 9.43 -1.06
CA GLY A 73 2.22 10.11 0.14
C GLY A 73 1.28 11.29 -0.12
N PHE A 74 0.79 11.46 -1.35
CA PHE A 74 -0.08 12.57 -1.69
C PHE A 74 -1.50 12.40 -1.15
N HIS A 75 -1.96 11.19 -0.86
CA HIS A 75 -3.31 10.97 -0.33
C HIS A 75 -3.50 11.68 1.02
N GLU A 76 -2.51 11.62 1.91
CA GLU A 76 -2.53 12.31 3.22
C GLU A 76 -2.53 13.84 3.09
N ARG A 77 -2.05 14.36 1.96
CA ARG A 77 -1.98 15.80 1.65
C ARG A 77 -3.27 16.37 1.05
N VAL A 78 -4.32 15.58 0.90
CA VAL A 78 -5.62 16.07 0.40
C VAL A 78 -6.14 17.18 1.30
N GLY A 79 -6.35 18.36 0.72
CA GLY A 79 -6.77 19.56 1.46
C GLY A 79 -5.63 20.42 1.99
N ASP A 80 -4.38 20.10 1.68
CA ASP A 80 -3.28 21.05 1.83
C ASP A 80 -3.39 22.17 0.79
N ASP A 81 -3.18 23.43 1.20
CA ASP A 81 -3.21 24.58 0.28
C ASP A 81 -2.06 24.56 -0.75
N VAL A 82 -0.99 23.82 -0.46
CA VAL A 82 0.20 23.74 -1.32
C VAL A 82 0.08 22.50 -2.21
N PRO A 83 -0.03 22.66 -3.55
CA PRO A 83 -0.13 21.52 -4.45
C PRO A 83 1.16 20.71 -4.48
N VAL A 84 1.06 19.48 -4.98
CA VAL A 84 2.22 18.65 -5.31
C VAL A 84 2.84 19.18 -6.60
N ILE A 85 4.16 19.41 -6.61
CA ILE A 85 4.85 19.96 -7.78
C ILE A 85 5.80 18.91 -8.35
N VAL A 86 5.66 18.59 -9.63
CA VAL A 86 6.55 17.67 -10.36
C VAL A 86 6.73 18.15 -11.80
N GLY A 87 7.96 18.15 -12.30
CA GLY A 87 8.25 18.62 -13.66
C GLY A 87 7.88 20.09 -13.92
N GLY A 88 7.69 20.90 -12.87
CA GLY A 88 7.17 22.27 -12.98
C GLY A 88 5.65 22.38 -13.04
N GLU A 89 4.94 21.25 -13.11
CA GLU A 89 3.48 21.18 -13.07
C GLU A 89 2.96 21.07 -11.64
N ARG A 90 1.73 21.54 -11.42
CA ARG A 90 1.07 21.56 -10.11
C ARG A 90 -0.13 20.63 -10.14
N PHE A 91 -0.16 19.71 -9.19
CA PHE A 91 -1.25 18.75 -9.01
C PHE A 91 -1.84 18.89 -7.62
N PRO A 92 -3.15 19.17 -7.49
CA PRO A 92 -3.84 18.97 -6.23
C PRO A 92 -3.74 17.51 -5.79
N ALA A 93 -3.59 17.28 -4.48
CA ALA A 93 -3.45 15.95 -3.91
C ALA A 93 -4.70 15.06 -4.14
N GLU A 94 -5.87 15.67 -4.12
CA GLU A 94 -7.15 15.03 -4.41
C GLU A 94 -7.26 14.57 -5.86
N SER A 95 -6.70 15.32 -6.82
CA SER A 95 -6.66 14.92 -8.22
C SER A 95 -5.75 13.71 -8.43
N LEU A 96 -4.59 13.67 -7.77
CA LEU A 96 -3.72 12.49 -7.80
C LEU A 96 -4.38 11.25 -7.17
N SER A 97 -5.17 11.45 -6.10
CA SER A 97 -5.97 10.37 -5.51
C SER A 97 -7.04 9.87 -6.48
N ALA A 98 -7.70 10.78 -7.21
CA ALA A 98 -8.67 10.41 -8.24
C ALA A 98 -8.03 9.63 -9.40
N VAL A 99 -6.78 9.91 -9.78
CA VAL A 99 -6.03 9.12 -10.79
C VAL A 99 -5.82 7.67 -10.33
N LEU A 100 -5.56 7.43 -9.05
CA LEU A 100 -5.46 6.06 -8.54
C LEU A 100 -6.82 5.34 -8.56
N VAL A 101 -7.91 6.06 -8.34
CA VAL A 101 -9.28 5.51 -8.46
C VAL A 101 -9.61 5.17 -9.90
N ASP A 102 -9.32 6.07 -10.83
CA ASP A 102 -9.51 5.89 -12.27
C ASP A 102 -8.80 4.61 -12.75
N ALA A 103 -7.51 4.46 -12.42
CA ALA A 103 -6.75 3.26 -12.75
C ALA A 103 -7.33 1.97 -12.14
N ALA A 104 -7.81 2.01 -10.89
CA ALA A 104 -8.43 0.85 -10.26
C ALA A 104 -9.80 0.49 -10.89
N VAL A 105 -10.57 1.50 -11.32
CA VAL A 105 -11.83 1.31 -12.03
C VAL A 105 -11.59 0.73 -13.42
N ASP A 106 -10.65 1.29 -14.19
CA ASP A 106 -10.29 0.80 -15.52
C ASP A 106 -9.88 -0.67 -15.46
N GLN A 107 -9.03 -1.02 -14.50
CA GLN A 107 -8.60 -2.40 -14.35
C GLN A 107 -9.74 -3.36 -13.97
N ALA A 108 -10.69 -2.91 -13.15
CA ALA A 108 -11.89 -3.70 -12.87
C ALA A 108 -12.79 -3.81 -14.12
N ALA A 109 -12.93 -2.72 -14.87
CA ALA A 109 -13.73 -2.68 -16.09
C ALA A 109 -13.15 -3.57 -17.20
N GLU A 110 -11.82 -3.66 -17.33
CA GLU A 110 -11.15 -4.62 -18.21
C GLU A 110 -11.50 -6.07 -17.86
N ARG A 111 -11.57 -6.40 -16.56
CA ARG A 111 -11.93 -7.75 -16.09
C ARG A 111 -13.41 -8.08 -16.36
N PHE A 112 -14.32 -7.14 -16.13
CA PHE A 112 -15.77 -7.39 -16.16
C PHE A 112 -16.47 -6.97 -17.46
N GLY A 113 -15.78 -6.22 -18.33
CA GLY A 113 -16.29 -5.70 -19.61
C GLY A 113 -17.27 -4.53 -19.48
N GLU A 114 -17.47 -3.99 -18.29
CA GLU A 114 -18.37 -2.88 -18.00
C GLU A 114 -17.90 -2.06 -16.78
N GLN A 115 -18.44 -0.86 -16.59
CA GLN A 115 -18.16 -0.01 -15.43
C GLN A 115 -18.85 -0.54 -14.15
N PRO A 116 -18.28 -0.34 -12.95
CA PRO A 116 -18.91 -0.78 -11.70
C PRO A 116 -20.21 -0.01 -11.47
N GLN A 117 -21.23 -0.69 -10.92
CA GLN A 117 -22.50 -0.05 -10.58
C GLN A 117 -22.34 0.98 -9.47
N HIS A 118 -21.51 0.65 -8.48
CA HIS A 118 -21.22 1.50 -7.32
C HIS A 118 -19.75 1.42 -6.96
N ILE A 119 -19.19 2.56 -6.57
CA ILE A 119 -17.82 2.70 -6.07
C ILE A 119 -17.91 3.21 -4.63
N VAL A 120 -17.23 2.53 -3.72
CA VAL A 120 -16.98 3.01 -2.35
C VAL A 120 -15.48 3.16 -2.17
N LEU A 121 -15.04 4.39 -1.92
CA LEU A 121 -13.65 4.73 -1.65
C LEU A 121 -13.47 5.04 -0.16
N THR A 122 -12.40 4.53 0.43
CA THR A 122 -12.07 4.84 1.83
C THR A 122 -11.33 6.18 1.96
N HIS A 123 -11.33 6.72 3.18
CA HIS A 123 -10.52 7.87 3.55
C HIS A 123 -10.04 7.76 5.01
N PRO A 124 -8.97 8.48 5.40
CA PRO A 124 -8.54 8.56 6.80
C PRO A 124 -9.64 9.05 7.74
N VAL A 125 -9.71 8.48 8.95
CA VAL A 125 -10.83 8.68 9.88
C VAL A 125 -10.90 10.10 10.45
N ASP A 126 -9.78 10.82 10.50
CA ASP A 126 -9.65 12.20 10.98
C ASP A 126 -10.16 13.25 9.97
N TRP A 127 -10.45 12.85 8.73
CA TRP A 127 -10.89 13.77 7.69
C TRP A 127 -12.28 14.37 7.97
N GLY A 128 -12.30 15.69 8.14
CA GLY A 128 -13.52 16.50 8.20
C GLY A 128 -14.28 16.59 6.87
N SER A 129 -15.37 17.34 6.86
CA SER A 129 -16.18 17.58 5.64
C SER A 129 -15.39 18.23 4.51
N PHE A 130 -14.45 19.13 4.82
CA PHE A 130 -13.66 19.84 3.82
C PHE A 130 -12.81 18.92 2.93
N ARG A 131 -11.98 18.05 3.52
CA ARG A 131 -11.13 17.10 2.77
C ARG A 131 -11.96 16.11 1.97
N ARG A 132 -13.05 15.59 2.56
CA ARG A 132 -14.00 14.71 1.87
C ARG A 132 -14.68 15.37 0.67
N GLU A 133 -15.02 16.65 0.80
CA GLU A 133 -15.64 17.43 -0.27
C GLU A 133 -14.67 17.75 -1.42
N LEU A 134 -13.39 18.01 -1.12
CA LEU A 134 -12.33 18.13 -2.14
C LEU A 134 -12.18 16.82 -2.92
N LEU A 135 -12.04 15.69 -2.22
CA LEU A 135 -11.92 14.39 -2.88
C LEU A 135 -13.16 14.05 -3.71
N ARG A 136 -14.37 14.32 -3.19
CA ARG A 136 -15.61 14.10 -3.94
C ARG A 136 -15.69 14.93 -5.23
N ARG A 137 -15.19 16.17 -5.21
CA ARG A 137 -15.12 17.01 -6.42
C ARG A 137 -14.11 16.46 -7.42
N ALA A 138 -12.90 16.12 -6.98
CA ALA A 138 -11.90 15.50 -7.85
C ALA A 138 -12.40 14.19 -8.47
N LEU A 139 -13.11 13.35 -7.71
CA LEU A 139 -13.74 12.13 -8.24
C LEU A 139 -14.83 12.45 -9.27
N ALA A 140 -15.65 13.48 -9.05
CA ALA A 140 -16.67 13.88 -10.00
C ALA A 140 -16.06 14.40 -11.32
N GLU A 141 -14.97 15.17 -11.24
CA GLU A 141 -14.19 15.63 -12.39
C GLU A 141 -13.53 14.48 -13.14
N ALA A 142 -13.10 13.43 -12.43
CA ALA A 142 -12.60 12.18 -13.01
C ALA A 142 -13.70 11.24 -13.52
N GLY A 143 -14.97 11.65 -13.57
CA GLY A 143 -16.07 10.85 -14.12
C GLY A 143 -16.77 9.93 -13.11
N PHE A 144 -16.48 10.04 -11.81
CA PHE A 144 -17.08 9.25 -10.72
C PHE A 144 -17.93 10.09 -9.75
N PRO A 145 -18.94 10.86 -10.23
CA PRO A 145 -19.72 11.77 -9.38
C PRO A 145 -20.59 11.07 -8.31
N ARG A 146 -20.73 9.74 -8.41
CA ARG A 146 -21.51 8.91 -7.49
C ARG A 146 -20.63 8.04 -6.57
N ALA A 147 -19.31 8.19 -6.62
CA ALA A 147 -18.43 7.51 -5.69
C ALA A 147 -18.77 7.93 -4.25
N ALA A 148 -18.92 6.94 -3.39
CA ALA A 148 -19.20 7.15 -1.98
C ALA A 148 -17.93 7.11 -1.16
N LEU A 149 -17.87 7.91 -0.10
CA LEU A 149 -16.74 7.95 0.82
C LEU A 149 -17.10 7.28 2.14
N VAL A 150 -16.18 6.50 2.70
CA VAL A 150 -16.29 5.88 4.03
C VAL A 150 -14.96 5.96 4.78
N ALA A 151 -14.97 6.12 6.10
CA ALA A 151 -13.73 6.06 6.86
C ALA A 151 -13.13 4.64 6.81
N ALA A 152 -11.82 4.54 6.61
CA ALA A 152 -11.09 3.28 6.51
C ALA A 152 -11.36 2.30 7.68
N PRO A 153 -11.36 2.70 8.97
CA PRO A 153 -11.68 1.77 10.06
C PRO A 153 -13.12 1.28 10.01
N ILE A 154 -14.04 2.10 9.51
CA ILE A 154 -15.45 1.72 9.35
C ILE A 154 -15.59 0.69 8.24
N ALA A 155 -14.90 0.87 7.11
CA ALA A 155 -14.81 -0.15 6.08
C ALA A 155 -14.22 -1.45 6.64
N ALA A 156 -13.11 -1.41 7.38
CA ALA A 156 -12.51 -2.59 7.98
C ALA A 156 -13.50 -3.39 8.86
N LEU A 157 -14.33 -2.72 9.67
CA LEU A 157 -15.38 -3.39 10.45
C LEU A 157 -16.38 -4.11 9.55
N HIS A 158 -16.80 -3.49 8.44
CA HIS A 158 -17.71 -4.10 7.47
C HIS A 158 -17.14 -5.34 6.76
N ALA A 159 -15.84 -5.62 6.84
CA ALA A 159 -15.25 -6.86 6.34
C ALA A 159 -15.67 -8.09 7.17
N TYR A 160 -15.89 -7.91 8.48
CA TYR A 160 -16.13 -9.02 9.42
C TYR A 160 -17.42 -8.89 10.24
N LEU A 161 -17.84 -7.67 10.55
CA LEU A 161 -18.88 -7.37 11.52
C LEU A 161 -20.00 -6.56 10.85
N ALA A 162 -21.19 -7.16 10.81
CA ALA A 162 -22.40 -6.41 10.48
C ALA A 162 -22.76 -5.48 11.66
N PRO A 163 -23.11 -4.20 11.41
CA PRO A 163 -23.57 -3.30 12.47
C PRO A 163 -24.98 -3.73 12.92
N GLN A 164 -25.06 -4.61 13.90
CA GLN A 164 -26.33 -5.10 14.45
C GLN A 164 -26.38 -4.84 15.96
N GLY A 165 -27.42 -4.12 16.39
CA GLY A 165 -27.60 -3.74 17.78
C GLY A 165 -26.64 -2.65 18.25
N ASP A 166 -26.61 -2.45 19.56
CA ASP A 166 -25.71 -1.51 20.23
C ASP A 166 -24.42 -2.25 20.64
N VAL A 167 -23.49 -2.33 19.69
CA VAL A 167 -22.22 -3.06 19.84
C VAL A 167 -21.04 -2.16 19.58
N THR A 168 -19.93 -2.41 20.29
CA THR A 168 -18.67 -1.68 20.11
C THR A 168 -17.57 -2.62 19.64
N ALA A 169 -16.72 -2.16 18.74
CA ALA A 169 -15.60 -2.92 18.19
C ALA A 169 -14.35 -2.04 18.06
N GLY A 170 -13.19 -2.68 18.02
CA GLY A 170 -11.90 -2.04 17.78
C GLY A 170 -11.38 -2.31 16.37
N VAL A 171 -10.55 -1.40 15.88
CA VAL A 171 -9.79 -1.55 14.63
C VAL A 171 -8.36 -1.10 14.89
N CYS A 172 -7.40 -1.88 14.43
CA CYS A 172 -5.98 -1.52 14.37
C CYS A 172 -5.53 -1.52 12.92
N GLU A 173 -5.28 -0.33 12.37
CA GLU A 173 -4.75 -0.12 11.03
C GLU A 173 -3.23 0.06 11.13
N PHE A 174 -2.46 -0.91 10.64
CA PHE A 174 -1.00 -0.90 10.71
C PHE A 174 -0.40 -0.33 9.42
N GLY A 175 0.46 0.67 9.57
CA GLY A 175 1.19 1.30 8.49
C GLY A 175 2.66 1.56 8.84
N PRO A 176 3.39 2.29 7.98
CA PRO A 176 4.82 2.53 8.16
C PRO A 176 5.16 3.35 9.42
N ASP A 177 4.24 4.21 9.86
CA ASP A 177 4.43 5.12 11.00
C ASP A 177 3.82 4.58 12.32
N GLY A 178 3.49 3.30 12.35
CA GLY A 178 2.84 2.63 13.48
C GLY A 178 1.39 2.25 13.20
N ALA A 179 0.60 2.09 14.26
CA ALA A 179 -0.80 1.72 14.18
C ALA A 179 -1.72 2.91 14.49
N VAL A 180 -2.79 3.03 13.70
CA VAL A 180 -3.96 3.84 14.04
C VAL A 180 -4.98 2.92 14.71
N VAL A 181 -5.36 3.26 15.93
CA VAL A 181 -6.27 2.48 16.76
C VAL A 181 -7.59 3.24 16.90
N THR A 182 -8.66 2.65 16.39
CA THR A 182 -10.01 3.23 16.43
C THR A 182 -10.96 2.32 17.20
N ILE A 183 -11.76 2.88 18.10
CA ILE A 183 -12.98 2.24 18.61
C ILE A 183 -14.18 2.84 17.92
N ALA A 184 -15.10 1.99 17.48
CA ALA A 184 -16.35 2.38 16.84
C ALA A 184 -17.54 1.69 17.49
N ALA A 185 -18.66 2.40 17.53
CA ALA A 185 -19.95 1.88 18.01
C ALA A 185 -20.92 1.74 16.83
N ALA A 186 -21.66 0.64 16.80
CA ALA A 186 -22.76 0.44 15.88
C ALA A 186 -24.01 1.14 16.42
N GLY A 187 -24.67 1.91 15.56
CA GLY A 187 -25.98 2.49 15.85
C GLY A 187 -26.96 2.29 14.69
N VAL A 188 -28.08 3.01 14.73
CA VAL A 188 -29.13 2.95 13.69
C VAL A 188 -28.63 3.32 12.29
N ASN A 189 -27.56 4.11 12.20
CA ASN A 189 -26.95 4.57 10.95
C ASN A 189 -25.67 3.77 10.58
N GLY A 190 -25.48 2.60 11.20
CA GLY A 190 -24.26 1.79 11.03
C GLY A 190 -23.16 2.14 12.02
N TRP A 191 -21.93 1.71 11.72
CA TRP A 191 -20.75 1.98 12.53
C TRP A 191 -20.38 3.46 12.50
N GLN A 192 -20.01 4.01 13.66
CA GLN A 192 -19.49 5.37 13.82
C GLN A 192 -18.22 5.35 14.68
N PRO A 193 -17.16 6.07 14.30
CA PRO A 193 -15.95 6.15 15.11
C PRO A 193 -16.27 6.92 16.41
N VAL A 194 -15.84 6.35 17.53
CA VAL A 194 -16.00 6.94 18.87
C VAL A 194 -14.71 7.65 19.27
N LYS A 195 -13.56 6.97 19.13
CA LYS A 195 -12.25 7.51 19.47
C LYS A 195 -11.17 6.86 18.62
N THR A 196 -10.23 7.69 18.17
CA THR A 196 -9.06 7.27 17.40
C THR A 196 -7.78 7.77 18.06
N VAL A 197 -6.73 6.97 18.00
CA VAL A 197 -5.37 7.32 18.42
C VAL A 197 -4.40 6.86 17.33
N GLU A 198 -3.55 7.77 16.86
CA GLU A 198 -2.53 7.51 15.83
C GLU A 198 -1.15 7.30 16.46
N GLY A 199 -0.21 6.76 15.67
CA GLY A 199 1.19 6.59 16.09
C GLY A 199 1.37 5.60 17.25
N VAL A 200 0.49 4.62 17.38
CA VAL A 200 0.59 3.58 18.42
C VAL A 200 1.63 2.55 17.98
N GLU A 201 2.56 2.20 18.86
CA GLU A 201 3.52 1.13 18.58
C GLU A 201 2.80 -0.17 18.19
N PRO A 202 3.19 -0.86 17.10
CA PRO A 202 2.45 -2.02 16.59
C PRO A 202 2.20 -3.12 17.63
N GLY A 203 3.16 -3.38 18.53
CA GLY A 203 3.02 -4.35 19.60
C GLY A 203 2.02 -3.96 20.70
N GLU A 204 1.67 -2.68 20.80
CA GLU A 204 0.76 -2.13 21.81
C GLU A 204 -0.65 -1.88 21.28
N ALA A 205 -0.87 -1.95 19.96
CA ALA A 205 -2.12 -1.56 19.29
C ALA A 205 -3.36 -2.24 19.89
N VAL A 206 -3.33 -3.56 20.08
CA VAL A 206 -4.44 -4.31 20.69
C VAL A 206 -4.66 -3.92 22.15
N GLY A 207 -3.58 -3.68 22.90
CA GLY A 207 -3.67 -3.18 24.27
C GLY A 207 -4.31 -1.78 24.34
N LYS A 208 -3.96 -0.92 23.38
CA LYS A 208 -4.54 0.42 23.24
C LYS A 208 -6.04 0.36 22.99
N VAL A 209 -6.54 -0.60 22.19
CA VAL A 209 -8.00 -0.81 22.07
C VAL A 209 -8.63 -1.05 23.44
N PHE A 210 -8.07 -1.95 24.25
CA PHE A 210 -8.66 -2.22 25.58
C PHE A 210 -8.61 -1.01 26.52
N GLU A 211 -7.55 -0.20 26.44
CA GLU A 211 -7.46 1.06 27.19
C GLU A 211 -8.55 2.05 26.77
N LEU A 212 -8.77 2.22 25.45
CA LEU A 212 -9.82 3.09 24.92
C LEU A 212 -11.22 2.58 25.30
N ALA A 213 -11.44 1.26 25.22
CA ALA A 213 -12.71 0.64 25.59
C ALA A 213 -13.01 0.85 27.07
N HIS A 214 -12.01 0.61 27.94
CA HIS A 214 -12.13 0.84 29.37
C HIS A 214 -12.43 2.31 29.69
N GLY A 215 -11.77 3.25 29.01
CA GLY A 215 -12.04 4.68 29.13
C GLY A 215 -13.46 5.08 28.70
N ALA A 216 -14.12 4.28 27.85
CA ALA A 216 -15.51 4.43 27.45
C ALA A 216 -16.50 3.64 28.35
N GLY A 217 -16.02 2.99 29.42
CA GLY A 217 -16.85 2.16 30.31
C GLY A 217 -17.22 0.79 29.73
N ILE A 218 -16.52 0.34 28.68
CA ILE A 218 -16.81 -0.91 27.98
C ILE A 218 -15.79 -1.96 28.43
N PRO A 219 -16.21 -3.06 29.08
CA PRO A 219 -15.29 -4.12 29.45
C PRO A 219 -14.77 -4.83 28.19
N PRO A 220 -13.49 -5.26 28.14
CA PRO A 220 -12.90 -5.92 26.97
C PRO A 220 -13.72 -7.08 26.39
N GLN A 221 -14.39 -7.86 27.25
CA GLN A 221 -15.22 -9.00 26.84
C GLN A 221 -16.53 -8.61 26.15
N ALA A 222 -16.96 -7.36 26.29
CA ALA A 222 -18.16 -6.84 25.63
C ALA A 222 -17.89 -6.28 24.22
N LEU A 223 -16.61 -6.19 23.81
CA LEU A 223 -16.27 -5.83 22.44
C LEU A 223 -16.71 -6.95 21.49
N ALA A 224 -17.40 -6.59 20.41
CA ALA A 224 -17.76 -7.52 19.33
C ALA A 224 -16.51 -8.14 18.67
N GLY A 225 -15.39 -7.42 18.73
CA GLY A 225 -14.06 -7.91 18.42
C GLY A 225 -13.13 -6.79 18.01
N ILE A 226 -11.92 -7.17 17.58
CA ILE A 226 -10.90 -6.25 17.08
C ILE A 226 -10.49 -6.67 15.68
N VAL A 227 -10.59 -5.78 14.71
CA VAL A 227 -10.15 -6.02 13.33
C VAL A 227 -8.72 -5.52 13.15
N LEU A 228 -7.84 -6.37 12.61
CA LEU A 228 -6.47 -6.01 12.25
C LEU A 228 -6.36 -5.87 10.73
N CYS A 229 -5.82 -4.75 10.25
CA CYS A 229 -5.66 -4.47 8.82
C CYS A 229 -4.36 -3.72 8.51
N GLY A 230 -3.94 -3.72 7.25
CA GLY A 230 -2.65 -3.18 6.84
C GLY A 230 -1.50 -4.15 7.11
N ASP A 231 -0.31 -3.64 7.46
CA ASP A 231 0.89 -4.45 7.72
C ASP A 231 0.87 -5.07 9.13
N ALA A 232 -0.23 -5.76 9.47
CA ALA A 232 -0.50 -6.25 10.81
C ALA A 232 0.53 -7.32 11.25
N PRO A 233 1.08 -7.23 12.47
CA PRO A 233 1.92 -8.28 13.02
C PRO A 233 1.10 -9.56 13.26
N PRO A 234 1.76 -10.72 13.44
CA PRO A 234 1.08 -11.96 13.80
C PRO A 234 0.15 -11.77 15.00
N VAL A 235 -1.02 -12.39 14.91
CA VAL A 235 -2.07 -12.32 15.92
C VAL A 235 -1.49 -12.66 17.30
N PRO A 236 -1.68 -11.78 18.31
CA PRO A 236 -1.29 -12.10 19.68
C PRO A 236 -2.05 -13.33 20.19
N GLY A 237 -1.60 -13.91 21.30
CA GLY A 237 -2.25 -15.08 21.92
C GLY A 237 -3.70 -14.80 22.36
N ARG A 238 -4.24 -15.61 23.29
CA ARG A 238 -5.65 -15.47 23.72
C ARG A 238 -5.98 -14.02 24.17
N THR A 239 -6.93 -13.40 23.47
CA THR A 239 -7.50 -12.09 23.79
C THR A 239 -8.87 -12.23 24.51
N PRO A 240 -9.30 -11.24 25.31
CA PRO A 240 -10.61 -11.26 25.98
C PRO A 240 -11.83 -11.20 25.04
N CYS A 241 -11.65 -10.75 23.81
CA CYS A 241 -12.66 -10.70 22.75
C CYS A 241 -12.12 -11.32 21.44
N PRO A 242 -12.97 -11.61 20.45
CA PRO A 242 -12.52 -12.08 19.15
C PRO A 242 -11.55 -11.10 18.48
N LEU A 243 -10.60 -11.64 17.74
CA LEU A 243 -9.69 -10.90 16.88
C LEU A 243 -9.90 -11.38 15.44
N PHE A 244 -10.11 -10.44 14.53
CA PHE A 244 -10.31 -10.70 13.11
C PHE A 244 -9.08 -10.23 12.34
N ALA A 245 -8.43 -11.17 11.67
CA ALA A 245 -7.33 -10.88 10.77
C ALA A 245 -7.49 -11.74 9.52
N SER A 246 -7.39 -11.11 8.34
CA SER A 246 -7.36 -11.80 7.06
C SER A 246 -6.05 -12.58 6.90
N SER A 247 -6.04 -13.58 6.01
CA SER A 247 -4.77 -14.16 5.53
C SER A 247 -3.90 -13.12 4.81
N ASP A 248 -4.52 -12.06 4.28
CA ASP A 248 -3.87 -10.88 3.76
C ASP A 248 -4.54 -9.62 4.37
N PRO A 249 -4.04 -9.13 5.53
CA PRO A 249 -4.67 -8.03 6.26
C PRO A 249 -4.69 -6.70 5.49
N VAL A 250 -3.82 -6.53 4.49
CA VAL A 250 -3.78 -5.34 3.62
C VAL A 250 -5.05 -5.19 2.79
N LEU A 251 -5.77 -6.28 2.51
CA LEU A 251 -7.01 -6.27 1.71
C LEU A 251 -8.28 -6.02 2.54
N THR A 252 -8.17 -6.00 3.86
CA THR A 252 -9.33 -5.97 4.77
C THR A 252 -10.20 -4.74 4.53
N VAL A 253 -9.58 -3.57 4.35
CA VAL A 253 -10.28 -2.30 4.21
C VAL A 253 -11.06 -2.26 2.88
N ALA A 254 -10.42 -2.59 1.75
CA ALA A 254 -11.08 -2.67 0.45
C ALA A 254 -12.19 -3.74 0.41
N THR A 255 -11.98 -4.89 1.05
CA THR A 255 -13.00 -5.95 1.22
C THR A 255 -14.25 -5.41 1.91
N GLY A 256 -14.05 -4.66 3.00
CA GLY A 256 -15.13 -4.02 3.73
C GLY A 256 -15.84 -2.91 2.95
N ALA A 257 -15.09 -2.12 2.18
CA ALA A 257 -15.65 -1.12 1.25
C ALA A 257 -16.53 -1.78 0.18
N ALA A 258 -16.11 -2.92 -0.37
CA ALA A 258 -16.90 -3.69 -1.33
C ALA A 258 -18.19 -4.26 -0.70
N ASN A 259 -18.12 -4.76 0.53
CA ASN A 259 -19.31 -5.17 1.30
C ASN A 259 -20.29 -4.01 1.51
N ILE A 260 -19.79 -2.79 1.76
CA ILE A 260 -20.64 -1.59 1.88
C ILE A 260 -21.28 -1.27 0.52
N ALA A 261 -20.51 -1.34 -0.56
CA ALA A 261 -21.01 -1.09 -1.91
C ALA A 261 -22.12 -2.08 -2.31
N ALA A 262 -21.99 -3.35 -1.91
CA ALA A 262 -22.95 -4.42 -2.17
C ALA A 262 -24.23 -4.31 -1.34
N ARG A 263 -24.18 -3.74 -0.13
CA ARG A 263 -25.37 -3.58 0.74
C ARG A 263 -26.24 -2.40 0.36
N ARG A 264 -25.76 -1.53 -0.52
CA ARG A 264 -26.45 -0.29 -0.89
C ARG A 264 -27.44 -0.56 -2.02
N ASP A 265 -28.73 -0.52 -1.69
CA ASP A 265 -29.75 -0.02 -2.62
C ASP A 265 -29.57 1.50 -2.75
N LEU A 266 -28.47 1.94 -3.38
CA LEU A 266 -28.42 3.32 -3.86
C LEU A 266 -29.50 3.46 -4.94
N PRO A 267 -30.22 4.60 -5.02
CA PRO A 267 -31.26 4.77 -6.03
C PRO A 267 -30.69 4.48 -7.43
N GLN A 268 -31.21 3.44 -8.11
CA GLN A 268 -31.07 3.33 -9.55
C GLN A 268 -31.85 4.50 -10.17
N PRO A 269 -31.22 5.40 -10.95
CA PRO A 269 -32.00 6.31 -11.75
C PRO A 269 -32.48 5.55 -12.99
N GLY A 270 -33.74 5.15 -12.97
CA GLY A 270 -34.46 4.78 -14.18
C GLY A 270 -34.70 6.02 -15.07
N GLY A 271 -34.33 5.92 -16.35
CA GLY A 271 -34.68 6.87 -17.42
C GLY A 271 -33.69 6.80 -18.61
N PRO A 272 -34.15 6.79 -19.88
CA PRO A 272 -33.45 6.07 -20.96
C PRO A 272 -32.25 6.80 -21.58
N ALA A 273 -31.28 5.96 -21.95
CA ALA A 273 -30.22 6.08 -22.96
C ALA A 273 -29.80 7.47 -23.46
N SER A 274 -28.53 7.81 -23.24
CA SER A 274 -27.73 8.48 -24.26
C SER A 274 -26.52 7.60 -24.58
N ASN A 275 -26.55 6.99 -25.77
CA ASN A 275 -25.38 6.40 -26.39
C ASN A 275 -24.35 7.51 -26.61
N ALA A 276 -23.30 7.53 -25.80
CA ALA A 276 -22.04 8.12 -26.19
C ALA A 276 -20.97 7.04 -25.98
N VAL A 277 -20.54 6.47 -27.10
CA VAL A 277 -19.34 5.65 -27.18
C VAL A 277 -18.19 6.53 -26.71
N ALA A 278 -17.67 6.28 -25.51
CA ALA A 278 -16.43 6.88 -25.05
C ALA A 278 -15.28 6.08 -25.66
N THR A 279 -14.68 6.68 -26.68
CA THR A 279 -13.36 6.35 -27.19
C THR A 279 -12.35 6.33 -26.05
N VAL A 280 -11.53 5.29 -26.01
CA VAL A 280 -10.28 5.22 -25.27
C VAL A 280 -9.41 6.40 -25.71
N GLU A 281 -9.14 7.34 -24.80
CA GLU A 281 -8.01 8.27 -24.90
C GLU A 281 -7.63 8.78 -23.50
N THR A 282 -6.54 8.20 -23.01
CA THR A 282 -5.51 8.67 -22.07
C THR A 282 -5.82 9.84 -21.13
N THR A 283 -5.75 9.57 -19.83
CA THR A 283 -5.92 10.47 -18.68
C THR A 283 -4.89 11.62 -18.66
N LEU A 284 -5.18 12.70 -19.39
CA LEU A 284 -4.64 14.02 -19.08
C LEU A 284 -5.57 14.67 -18.06
N LEU A 285 -5.13 14.73 -16.79
CA LEU A 285 -5.81 15.55 -15.78
C LEU A 285 -5.85 17.01 -16.25
N PRO A 286 -6.92 17.77 -15.92
CA PRO A 286 -6.94 19.20 -16.20
C PRO A 286 -5.77 19.87 -15.46
N ARG A 287 -4.79 20.35 -16.22
CA ARG A 287 -3.81 21.32 -15.73
C ARG A 287 -4.60 22.50 -15.19
N VAL A 288 -4.31 22.92 -13.96
CA VAL A 288 -4.91 24.14 -13.42
C VAL A 288 -4.32 25.33 -14.19
N ASP A 289 -5.01 25.77 -15.23
CA ASP A 289 -4.73 27.03 -15.91
C ASP A 289 -5.00 28.16 -14.92
N VAL A 290 -3.95 28.92 -14.62
CA VAL A 290 -4.01 30.07 -13.73
C VAL A 290 -4.85 31.16 -14.42
N PRO A 291 -5.88 31.75 -13.78
CA PRO A 291 -6.43 33.01 -14.26
C PRO A 291 -5.33 34.07 -14.25
N GLU A 292 -5.16 34.70 -15.40
CA GLU A 292 -4.24 35.80 -15.71
C GLU A 292 -4.05 36.79 -14.52
N GLU A 293 -2.79 37.06 -14.22
CA GLU A 293 -2.27 38.16 -13.38
C GLU A 293 -2.96 38.40 -12.03
N LEU A 294 -2.33 37.90 -10.95
CA LEU A 294 -2.54 38.43 -9.61
C LEU A 294 -2.22 39.93 -9.62
N THR A 295 -3.27 40.75 -9.70
CA THR A 295 -3.19 42.20 -9.50
C THR A 295 -2.32 42.52 -8.27
N GLU A 296 -1.49 43.53 -8.45
CA GLU A 296 -0.38 43.92 -7.58
C GLU A 296 -0.67 43.73 -6.09
N ARG A 297 0.24 43.01 -5.40
CA ARG A 297 0.14 42.72 -3.97
C ARG A 297 -0.05 44.05 -3.22
N PRO A 298 -1.09 44.21 -2.39
CA PRO A 298 -1.29 45.45 -1.64
C PRO A 298 -0.05 45.77 -0.82
N GLU A 299 0.34 47.04 -0.78
CA GLU A 299 1.52 47.48 -0.01
C GLU A 299 1.41 46.98 1.42
N ARG A 300 2.42 46.22 1.85
CA ARG A 300 2.47 45.65 3.19
C ARG A 300 2.56 46.83 4.18
N PRO A 301 1.68 46.94 5.18
CA PRO A 301 1.80 47.97 6.19
C PRO A 301 3.17 47.89 6.87
N PRO A 302 3.78 49.03 7.24
CA PRO A 302 5.11 49.03 7.85
C PRO A 302 5.07 48.20 9.13
N VAL A 303 5.90 47.16 9.18
CA VAL A 303 6.09 46.33 10.37
C VAL A 303 7.27 46.92 11.12
N ASP A 304 7.01 47.53 12.28
CA ASP A 304 8.06 47.87 13.24
C ASP A 304 8.58 46.58 13.85
N ILE A 305 9.72 46.10 13.33
CA ILE A 305 10.44 44.98 13.92
C ILE A 305 11.21 45.55 15.11
N THR A 306 10.66 45.43 16.32
CA THR A 306 11.47 45.56 17.53
C THR A 306 12.55 44.49 17.50
N PRO A 307 13.85 44.84 17.43
CA PRO A 307 14.91 43.85 17.34
C PRO A 307 14.93 43.04 18.63
N PHE A 308 14.64 41.74 18.50
CA PHE A 308 14.82 40.78 19.57
C PHE A 308 16.33 40.65 19.84
N PRO A 309 16.84 40.96 21.04
CA PRO A 309 18.25 40.77 21.34
C PRO A 309 18.54 39.27 21.32
N LEU A 310 19.20 38.83 20.24
CA LEU A 310 19.70 37.47 20.14
C LEU A 310 20.77 37.27 21.24
N PRO A 311 20.73 36.16 22.01
CA PRO A 311 21.79 35.88 22.96
C PRO A 311 23.13 35.80 22.24
N GLU A 312 24.16 36.42 22.82
CA GLU A 312 25.51 36.43 22.26
C GLU A 312 26.01 35.00 22.02
N ARG A 313 26.48 34.74 20.79
CA ARG A 313 27.11 33.47 20.43
C ARG A 313 28.40 33.32 21.23
N THR A 314 28.35 32.59 22.33
CA THR A 314 29.54 32.06 23.00
C THR A 314 30.26 31.10 22.07
N GLY A 315 31.36 31.58 21.48
CA GLY A 315 32.58 30.80 21.24
C GLY A 315 32.61 29.93 19.98
N ALA A 316 32.97 30.53 18.85
CA ALA A 316 33.69 29.83 17.80
C ALA A 316 35.15 29.61 18.24
N ALA A 317 35.45 28.48 18.87
CA ALA A 317 36.81 27.98 19.01
C ALA A 317 36.81 26.45 19.22
N LYS A 318 36.72 25.72 18.09
CA LYS A 318 37.24 24.36 17.80
C LYS A 318 36.25 23.58 16.92
N LEU A 319 36.34 23.77 15.60
CA LEU A 319 36.22 22.65 14.65
C LEU A 319 36.72 23.03 13.24
N LEU A 320 37.90 23.64 13.16
CA LEU A 320 38.68 23.73 11.93
C LEU A 320 39.98 22.94 12.12
N SER A 321 39.86 21.62 12.09
CA SER A 321 40.94 20.72 11.67
C SER A 321 40.35 19.36 11.34
N ARG A 322 40.03 19.13 10.06
CA ARG A 322 40.08 17.82 9.39
C ARG A 322 39.88 18.02 7.89
N ARG A 323 40.95 18.50 7.25
CA ARG A 323 41.18 18.22 5.82
C ARG A 323 41.44 16.70 5.68
N LYS A 324 40.90 16.13 4.60
CA LYS A 324 40.83 14.71 4.20
C LYS A 324 42.19 13.98 4.19
N PRO A 325 42.19 12.63 4.24
CA PRO A 325 43.08 11.85 3.38
C PRO A 325 42.28 10.95 2.42
N LEU A 326 42.15 11.41 1.17
CA LEU A 326 41.81 10.58 0.00
C LEU A 326 43.09 9.85 -0.45
N VAL A 327 43.55 8.83 0.28
CA VAL A 327 44.64 7.93 -0.17
C VAL A 327 44.41 6.45 0.21
N ALA A 328 43.46 6.12 1.10
CA ALA A 328 43.29 4.73 1.56
C ALA A 328 42.58 3.78 0.57
N GLY A 329 41.90 4.30 -0.47
CA GLY A 329 41.13 3.48 -1.42
C GLY A 329 41.97 2.81 -2.52
N ALA A 330 43.13 3.37 -2.88
CA ALA A 330 43.97 2.82 -3.95
C ALA A 330 44.79 1.60 -3.48
N ALA A 331 45.19 1.55 -2.21
CA ALA A 331 46.00 0.44 -1.68
C ALA A 331 45.22 -0.87 -1.58
N VAL A 332 43.90 -0.83 -1.30
CA VAL A 332 43.05 -2.02 -1.19
C VAL A 332 42.76 -2.63 -2.56
N VAL A 333 42.54 -1.80 -3.59
CA VAL A 333 42.33 -2.28 -4.97
C VAL A 333 43.61 -2.85 -5.55
N VAL A 334 44.77 -2.22 -5.28
CA VAL A 334 46.06 -2.76 -5.71
C VAL A 334 46.34 -4.09 -5.02
N LEU A 335 46.19 -4.22 -3.69
CA LEU A 335 46.40 -5.51 -3.01
C LEU A 335 45.47 -6.62 -3.51
N ALA A 336 44.19 -6.33 -3.76
CA ALA A 336 43.25 -7.31 -4.29
C ALA A 336 43.63 -7.77 -5.72
N ALA A 337 44.08 -6.83 -6.57
CA ALA A 337 44.55 -7.15 -7.91
C ALA A 337 45.86 -7.97 -7.90
N THR A 338 46.82 -7.66 -7.02
CA THR A 338 48.05 -8.47 -6.90
C THR A 338 47.78 -9.86 -6.37
N THR A 339 46.84 -10.00 -5.42
CA THR A 339 46.46 -11.32 -4.87
C THR A 339 45.77 -12.17 -5.94
N LEU A 340 44.89 -11.57 -6.76
CA LEU A 340 44.24 -12.25 -7.88
C LEU A 340 45.27 -12.68 -8.95
N LEU A 341 46.23 -11.80 -9.30
CA LEU A 341 47.27 -12.12 -10.27
C LEU A 341 48.18 -13.26 -9.77
N LEU A 342 48.56 -13.26 -8.49
CA LEU A 342 49.32 -14.35 -7.87
C LEU A 342 48.55 -15.68 -7.92
N THR A 343 47.25 -15.70 -7.61
CA THR A 343 46.46 -16.94 -7.68
C THR A 343 46.31 -17.49 -9.10
N LEU A 344 46.23 -16.63 -10.12
CA LEU A 344 46.16 -17.06 -11.52
C LEU A 344 47.49 -17.64 -11.99
N THR A 345 48.62 -17.00 -11.66
CA THR A 345 49.96 -17.53 -12.03
C THR A 345 50.30 -18.85 -11.33
N THR A 346 49.84 -19.07 -10.10
CA THR A 346 50.02 -20.37 -9.43
C THR A 346 49.19 -21.49 -10.05
N ARG A 347 48.03 -21.18 -10.64
CA ARG A 347 47.21 -22.17 -11.36
C ARG A 347 47.84 -22.59 -12.68
N GLU A 348 48.47 -21.66 -13.40
CA GLU A 348 49.23 -21.98 -14.61
C GLU A 348 50.50 -22.79 -14.29
N ALA A 349 51.18 -22.52 -13.17
CA ALA A 349 52.35 -23.29 -12.75
C ALA A 349 52.04 -24.75 -12.34
N THR A 350 50.78 -25.06 -11.99
CA THR A 350 50.33 -26.44 -11.72
C THR A 350 49.68 -27.14 -12.92
N ALA A 351 49.51 -26.46 -14.05
CA ALA A 351 48.91 -27.03 -15.26
C ALA A 351 49.90 -27.87 -16.10
N ASP A 352 51.19 -27.90 -15.74
CA ASP A 352 52.24 -28.67 -16.44
C ASP A 352 52.65 -29.97 -15.70
N LYS A 353 51.69 -30.61 -15.02
CA LYS A 353 51.82 -32.03 -14.65
C LYS A 353 50.63 -32.78 -15.22
N GLY A 354 50.83 -33.33 -16.42
CA GLY A 354 49.92 -34.29 -17.04
C GLY A 354 49.70 -35.53 -16.14
N PRO A 355 48.54 -36.20 -16.26
CA PRO A 355 48.19 -37.32 -15.39
C PRO A 355 49.11 -38.53 -15.64
N GLU A 356 49.78 -38.96 -14.57
CA GLU A 356 50.53 -40.20 -14.50
C GLU A 356 49.54 -41.39 -14.48
N ALA A 357 49.64 -42.26 -15.48
CA ALA A 357 48.78 -43.44 -15.64
C ALA A 357 49.27 -44.61 -14.76
N PRO A 358 48.37 -45.31 -14.01
CA PRO A 358 48.68 -46.62 -13.47
C PRO A 358 48.29 -47.74 -14.47
N PRO A 359 48.95 -48.92 -14.39
CA PRO A 359 49.13 -49.82 -15.51
C PRO A 359 47.95 -50.76 -15.78
N THR A 360 47.81 -51.14 -17.05
CA THR A 360 47.04 -52.30 -17.51
C THR A 360 47.74 -53.61 -17.16
N THR A 361 47.04 -54.51 -16.47
CA THR A 361 47.33 -55.95 -16.49
C THR A 361 46.07 -56.72 -16.82
N SER A 362 46.16 -57.53 -17.87
CA SER A 362 45.18 -58.48 -18.39
C SER A 362 45.37 -59.88 -17.78
N SER A 363 44.39 -60.77 -18.03
CA SER A 363 44.41 -62.25 -17.86
C SER A 363 43.97 -62.74 -16.46
N SER A 364 43.16 -63.79 -16.25
CA SER A 364 42.73 -64.95 -17.03
C SER A 364 41.49 -65.62 -16.38
N CYS A 365 40.77 -66.44 -17.14
CA CYS A 365 39.60 -67.25 -16.78
C CYS A 365 39.80 -68.33 -15.67
N ALA A 366 38.74 -68.51 -14.85
CA ALA A 366 38.05 -69.71 -14.31
C ALA A 366 38.82 -71.03 -13.99
N PRO A 367 38.39 -71.84 -12.99
CA PRO A 367 37.17 -72.66 -13.13
C PRO A 367 36.27 -72.84 -11.88
N VAL A 368 35.10 -73.43 -12.17
CA VAL A 368 33.94 -73.83 -11.33
C VAL A 368 34.13 -75.23 -10.71
N THR A 369 33.58 -75.51 -9.51
CA THR A 369 32.83 -76.77 -9.13
C THR A 369 32.30 -76.72 -7.65
N PRO A 370 31.33 -77.59 -7.22
CA PRO A 370 30.02 -77.10 -6.72
C PRO A 370 29.54 -77.72 -5.37
N GLY A 371 28.33 -77.31 -4.93
CA GLY A 371 27.48 -78.00 -3.93
C GLY A 371 27.03 -77.08 -2.78
N VAL A 372 25.82 -77.08 -2.21
CA VAL A 372 24.65 -77.99 -2.21
C VAL A 372 23.45 -77.20 -1.64
N THR A 373 22.28 -77.37 -2.27
CA THR A 373 20.86 -77.25 -1.85
C THR A 373 20.43 -76.44 -0.60
N SER A 374 19.45 -75.55 -0.77
CA SER A 374 18.01 -75.74 -0.40
C SER A 374 17.31 -74.45 0.05
N SER A 375 16.21 -74.15 -0.66
CA SER A 375 15.01 -73.41 -0.23
C SER A 375 13.88 -74.48 -0.17
N PRO A 376 12.63 -74.27 0.32
CA PRO A 376 11.96 -72.99 0.59
C PRO A 376 10.95 -73.00 1.79
N GLU A 377 10.14 -71.93 1.82
CA GLU A 377 8.79 -71.82 2.46
C GLU A 377 8.72 -71.68 3.99
N GLY A 378 7.85 -70.87 4.60
CA GLY A 378 6.76 -70.04 4.09
C GLY A 378 5.71 -69.82 5.20
N ARG A 379 5.16 -68.60 5.24
CA ARG A 379 3.78 -68.19 5.62
C ARG A 379 3.16 -68.64 6.95
N CYS A 380 2.61 -67.68 7.71
CA CYS A 380 1.23 -67.21 7.53
C CYS A 380 1.15 -65.70 7.79
#